data_AF-A0A850KL93-F1
#
_entry.id   AF-A0A850KL93-F1
#
_cell.length_a   1.000
_cell.length_b   1.000
_cell.length_c   1.000
_cell.angle_alpha   90.00
_cell.angle_beta   90.00
_cell.angle_gamma   90.00
#
_symmetry.space_group_name_H-M   'P 1'
#
loop_
_entity.id
_entity.type
_entity.pdbx_description
1 polymer ?
#
loop_
_entity_poly.entity_id
_entity_poly.type
_entity_poly.pdbx_seq_one_letter_code
_entity_poly.pdbx_strand_id
1 'polypeptide(L)'
;MKIVRTFFALSVVIFAASCTYTGTGGNPISRKFTWFSYVNGDDIRKVCADLGADRYRFVYNGIYQRQTRSYDVFFHAKQLNIQVRGDAEINKIKMDDLFAPWRGVTTEVLLDEKMLSEIKQSLIASAALQPAPQGLRLYSDKFYWTVAACVDGKFHFNAYLWPTQRWEKMKFNETLFSLDNTGVEVYPPKNLSSVDIWGSYTDAKPFLLQVGRNGLVGFDGE
;
A
#
# COMPACT_ATOMS: atom_id res chain seq x y z
N MET A 1 -28.17 -60.18 24.67
CA MET A 1 -27.47 -60.00 23.38
C MET A 1 -27.62 -58.54 22.97
N LYS A 2 -26.53 -57.91 22.50
CA LYS A 2 -26.30 -56.48 22.20
C LYS A 2 -25.76 -55.64 23.36
N ILE A 3 -24.45 -55.46 23.24
CA ILE A 3 -23.47 -54.75 24.06
C ILE A 3 -23.71 -53.24 23.97
N VAL A 4 -23.80 -52.55 25.11
CA VAL A 4 -23.60 -51.10 25.18
C VAL A 4 -22.49 -50.85 26.20
N ARG A 5 -21.26 -50.77 25.69
CA ARG A 5 -20.05 -50.28 26.37
C ARG A 5 -19.74 -48.92 25.77
N THR A 6 -19.65 -47.85 26.56
CA THR A 6 -18.65 -46.76 26.42
C THR A 6 -18.90 -45.73 27.53
N PHE A 7 -18.16 -45.81 28.64
CA PHE A 7 -16.90 -45.12 28.93
C PHE A 7 -17.00 -43.59 29.01
N PHE A 8 -16.94 -43.14 30.28
CA PHE A 8 -16.62 -41.79 30.73
C PHE A 8 -15.19 -41.42 30.32
N ALA A 9 -14.97 -40.18 29.87
CA ALA A 9 -13.84 -39.29 30.20
C ALA A 9 -13.24 -38.51 29.01
N LEU A 10 -13.01 -37.23 29.31
CA LEU A 10 -11.96 -36.34 28.83
C LEU A 10 -12.04 -35.74 27.41
N SER A 11 -12.18 -34.41 27.44
CA SER A 11 -11.45 -33.43 26.63
C SER A 11 -11.55 -33.54 25.12
N VAL A 12 -11.98 -32.45 24.49
CA VAL A 12 -11.13 -31.69 23.56
C VAL A 12 -11.87 -30.41 23.15
N VAL A 13 -11.31 -29.27 23.58
CA VAL A 13 -11.47 -27.96 22.94
C VAL A 13 -10.66 -28.02 21.64
N ILE A 14 -11.31 -28.00 20.48
CA ILE A 14 -10.66 -27.72 19.19
C ILE A 14 -11.42 -26.57 18.52
N PHE A 15 -10.80 -25.40 18.61
CA PHE A 15 -10.63 -24.41 17.55
C PHE A 15 -11.66 -24.43 16.40
N ALA A 16 -12.66 -23.56 16.48
CA ALA A 16 -13.21 -22.92 15.31
C ALA A 16 -12.24 -21.84 14.80
N ALA A 17 -11.07 -22.27 14.32
CA ALA A 17 -10.13 -21.45 13.57
C ALA A 17 -9.83 -22.17 12.26
N SER A 18 -10.69 -21.98 11.25
CA SER A 18 -10.43 -22.27 9.84
C SER A 18 -11.57 -21.72 8.97
N CYS A 19 -11.82 -20.41 9.00
CA CYS A 19 -12.36 -19.77 7.80
C CYS A 19 -11.21 -19.72 6.80
N THR A 20 -11.07 -20.80 6.04
CA THR A 20 -10.26 -20.85 4.83
C THR A 20 -10.74 -19.71 3.92
N TYR A 21 -9.88 -18.71 3.77
CA TYR A 21 -10.05 -17.62 2.84
C TYR A 21 -9.95 -18.18 1.42
N THR A 22 -11.09 -18.30 0.74
CA THR A 22 -11.14 -18.60 -0.69
C THR A 22 -11.08 -17.28 -1.46
N GLY A 23 -9.89 -16.92 -1.91
CA GLY A 23 -9.70 -15.84 -2.86
C GLY A 23 -10.29 -16.24 -4.22
N THR A 24 -11.37 -15.58 -4.63
CA THR A 24 -11.73 -15.19 -6.01
C THR A 24 -13.10 -14.51 -5.94
N GLY A 25 -13.16 -13.19 -6.17
CA GLY A 25 -14.43 -12.46 -6.27
C GLY A 25 -14.98 -11.75 -5.01
N GLY A 26 -14.14 -11.24 -4.10
CA GLY A 26 -14.62 -10.40 -2.99
C GLY A 26 -15.36 -9.12 -3.46
N ASN A 27 -16.47 -8.78 -2.79
CA ASN A 27 -17.30 -7.58 -3.02
C ASN A 27 -16.41 -6.33 -3.21
N PRO A 28 -16.64 -5.47 -4.24
CA PRO A 28 -15.88 -4.24 -4.48
C PRO A 28 -15.67 -3.38 -3.23
N ILE A 29 -16.67 -3.35 -2.35
CA ILE A 29 -16.64 -2.64 -1.07
C ILE A 29 -15.54 -3.22 -0.16
N SER A 30 -15.49 -4.53 0.03
CA SER A 30 -14.46 -5.20 0.85
C SER A 30 -13.04 -4.98 0.30
N ARG A 31 -12.87 -4.97 -1.03
CA ARG A 31 -11.57 -4.69 -1.67
C ARG A 31 -11.11 -3.24 -1.45
N LYS A 32 -12.03 -2.27 -1.57
CA LYS A 32 -11.76 -0.86 -1.24
C LYS A 32 -11.33 -0.72 0.22
N PHE A 33 -12.02 -1.39 1.15
CA PHE A 33 -11.65 -1.38 2.57
C PHE A 33 -10.26 -1.98 2.84
N THR A 34 -9.90 -3.09 2.18
CA THR A 34 -8.54 -3.66 2.31
C THR A 34 -7.46 -2.74 1.76
N TRP A 35 -7.73 -2.04 0.65
CA TRP A 35 -6.80 -1.06 0.09
C TRP A 35 -6.62 0.14 1.01
N PHE A 36 -7.71 0.71 1.54
CA PHE A 36 -7.61 1.86 2.45
C PHE A 36 -6.89 1.51 3.75
N SER A 37 -7.15 0.34 4.32
CA SER A 37 -6.42 -0.15 5.49
C SER A 37 -4.92 -0.36 5.20
N TYR A 38 -4.59 -0.86 4.00
CA TYR A 38 -3.22 -0.99 3.52
C TYR A 38 -2.53 0.38 3.36
N VAL A 39 -3.17 1.35 2.71
CA VAL A 39 -2.66 2.73 2.56
C VAL A 39 -2.52 3.42 3.92
N ASN A 40 -3.44 3.18 4.85
CA ASN A 40 -3.38 3.69 6.22
C ASN A 40 -2.29 3.04 7.09
N GLY A 41 -1.74 1.90 6.65
CA GLY A 41 -0.74 1.14 7.38
C GLY A 41 -1.27 0.50 8.67
N ASP A 42 -2.54 0.07 8.69
CA ASP A 42 -3.14 -0.52 9.90
C ASP A 42 -2.41 -1.78 10.37
N ASP A 43 -1.96 -2.60 9.41
CA ASP A 43 -1.15 -3.79 9.69
C ASP A 43 0.17 -3.43 10.36
N ILE A 44 0.86 -2.38 9.90
CA ILE A 44 2.11 -1.89 10.50
C ILE A 44 1.84 -1.33 11.89
N ARG A 45 0.83 -0.45 12.02
CA ARG A 45 0.46 0.18 13.28
C ARG A 45 0.15 -0.84 14.37
N LYS A 46 -0.61 -1.87 14.03
CA LYS A 46 -1.04 -2.91 14.97
C LYS A 46 0.12 -3.63 15.64
N VAL A 47 1.20 -3.86 14.90
CA VAL A 47 2.36 -4.65 15.37
C VAL A 47 3.56 -3.79 15.73
N CYS A 48 3.53 -2.49 15.46
CA CYS A 48 4.73 -1.63 15.47
C CYS A 48 5.53 -1.69 16.78
N ALA A 49 4.85 -1.64 17.93
CA ALA A 49 5.50 -1.69 19.23
C ALA A 49 6.29 -3.00 19.47
N ASP A 50 5.86 -4.10 18.85
CA ASP A 50 6.39 -5.45 19.07
C ASP A 50 7.24 -5.96 17.89
N LEU A 51 7.44 -5.17 16.82
CA LEU A 51 8.16 -5.62 15.61
C LEU A 51 9.64 -5.95 15.86
N GLY A 52 10.27 -5.26 16.82
CA GLY A 52 11.72 -5.38 17.09
C GLY A 52 12.63 -4.81 16.00
N ALA A 53 12.08 -4.21 14.94
CA ALA A 53 12.80 -3.54 13.86
C ALA A 53 11.91 -2.52 13.13
N ASP A 54 12.53 -1.60 12.39
CA ASP A 54 11.83 -0.61 11.57
C ASP A 54 11.05 -1.29 10.41
N ARG A 55 9.89 -0.74 10.06
CA ARG A 55 9.08 -1.18 8.91
C ARG A 55 8.41 0.02 8.25
N TYR A 56 8.66 0.22 6.96
CA TYR A 56 8.10 1.35 6.21
C TYR A 56 7.20 0.86 5.08
N ARG A 57 6.13 1.61 4.82
CA ARG A 57 5.33 1.52 3.61
C ARG A 57 5.22 2.90 2.99
N PHE A 58 5.58 3.00 1.73
CA PHE A 58 5.34 4.17 0.89
C PHE A 58 4.32 3.78 -0.17
N VAL A 59 3.29 4.59 -0.36
CA VAL A 59 2.31 4.38 -1.44
C VAL A 59 2.24 5.63 -2.30
N TYR A 60 2.59 5.48 -3.57
CA TYR A 60 2.42 6.46 -4.62
C TYR A 60 1.09 6.23 -5.34
N ASN A 61 0.27 7.28 -5.41
CA ASN A 61 -0.89 7.34 -6.28
C ASN A 61 -0.54 8.20 -7.50
N GLY A 62 -0.19 7.56 -8.60
CA GLY A 62 -0.01 8.16 -9.92
C GLY A 62 -1.33 8.23 -10.66
N ILE A 63 -2.38 8.78 -10.03
CA ILE A 63 -3.79 8.60 -10.42
C ILE A 63 -4.21 7.13 -10.26
N TYR A 64 -5.16 6.86 -9.37
CA TYR A 64 -5.52 5.49 -8.94
C TYR A 64 -5.84 4.56 -10.11
N GLN A 65 -6.49 5.09 -11.15
CA GLN A 65 -6.83 4.33 -12.36
C GLN A 65 -5.64 4.08 -13.29
N ARG A 66 -4.61 4.94 -13.26
CA ARG A 66 -3.46 4.87 -14.16
C ARG A 66 -2.29 4.12 -13.54
N GLN A 67 -1.95 4.45 -12.31
CA GLN A 67 -0.88 3.78 -11.58
C GLN A 67 -1.01 3.98 -10.07
N THR A 68 -0.91 2.89 -9.33
CA THR A 68 -0.55 2.86 -7.91
C THR A 68 0.75 2.08 -7.77
N ARG A 69 1.62 2.54 -6.90
CA ARG A 69 2.88 1.87 -6.62
C ARG A 69 3.13 1.88 -5.13
N SER A 70 3.52 0.75 -4.55
CA SER A 70 3.90 0.66 -3.16
C SER A 70 5.27 0.06 -2.97
N TYR A 71 5.92 0.50 -1.89
CA TYR A 71 7.24 0.07 -1.46
C TYR A 71 7.14 -0.28 0.02
N ASP A 72 7.22 -1.57 0.34
CA ASP A 72 7.23 -2.10 1.70
C ASP A 72 8.69 -2.47 2.06
N VAL A 73 9.28 -1.73 3.00
CA VAL A 73 10.65 -1.95 3.48
C VAL A 73 10.62 -2.67 4.82
N PHE A 74 11.29 -3.81 4.88
CA PHE A 74 11.42 -4.66 6.05
C PHE A 74 12.89 -4.65 6.53
N PHE A 75 13.19 -3.92 7.60
CA PHE A 75 14.58 -3.77 8.06
C PHE A 75 15.16 -5.07 8.63
N HIS A 76 14.36 -5.86 9.35
CA HIS A 76 14.79 -7.15 9.89
C HIS A 76 15.19 -8.14 8.78
N ALA A 77 14.37 -8.24 7.72
CA ALA A 77 14.61 -9.12 6.59
C ALA A 77 15.56 -8.51 5.54
N LYS A 78 15.93 -7.23 5.70
CA LYS A 78 16.70 -6.44 4.72
C LYS A 78 16.11 -6.54 3.32
N GLN A 79 14.82 -6.29 3.22
CA GLN A 79 14.06 -6.55 2.00
C GLN A 79 13.17 -5.35 1.66
N LEU A 80 13.13 -5.01 0.36
CA LEU A 80 12.18 -4.08 -0.21
C LEU A 80 11.24 -4.85 -1.15
N ASN A 81 9.94 -4.81 -0.85
CA ASN A 81 8.90 -5.34 -1.71
C ASN A 81 8.26 -4.19 -2.48
N ILE A 82 8.19 -4.34 -3.80
CA ILE A 82 7.66 -3.33 -4.71
C ILE A 82 6.44 -3.91 -5.39
N GLN A 83 5.31 -3.20 -5.33
CA GLN A 83 4.10 -3.58 -6.06
C GLN A 83 3.68 -2.42 -6.95
N VAL A 84 3.43 -2.71 -8.23
CA VAL A 84 2.93 -1.75 -9.21
C VAL A 84 1.64 -2.28 -9.77
N ARG A 85 0.59 -1.48 -9.72
CA ARG A 85 -0.67 -1.73 -10.43
C ARG A 85 -0.92 -0.52 -11.31
N GLY A 86 -1.12 -0.73 -12.60
CA GLY A 86 -1.46 0.36 -13.51
C GLY A 86 -2.39 -0.07 -14.63
N ASP A 87 -2.50 0.79 -15.64
CA ASP A 87 -3.17 0.47 -16.90
C ASP A 87 -2.65 -0.87 -17.43
N ALA A 88 -3.57 -1.68 -17.99
CA ALA A 88 -3.21 -2.97 -18.55
C ALA A 88 -2.18 -2.78 -19.68
N GLU A 89 -1.00 -3.39 -19.54
CA GLU A 89 0.02 -3.37 -20.59
C GLU A 89 -0.39 -4.32 -21.73
N ILE A 90 -1.36 -3.90 -22.54
CA ILE A 90 -1.92 -4.68 -23.66
C ILE A 90 -0.86 -5.08 -24.71
N ASN A 91 0.26 -4.37 -24.76
CA ASN A 91 1.38 -4.69 -25.66
C ASN A 91 2.22 -5.89 -25.19
N LYS A 92 1.99 -6.41 -23.97
CA LYS A 92 2.69 -7.58 -23.41
C LYS A 92 1.81 -8.82 -23.33
N ILE A 93 0.67 -8.86 -24.03
CA ILE A 93 -0.17 -10.06 -24.12
C ILE A 93 0.63 -11.16 -24.80
N LYS A 94 0.95 -12.22 -24.05
CA LYS A 94 1.45 -13.47 -24.61
C LYS A 94 0.26 -14.43 -24.75
N MET A 95 0.26 -15.26 -25.80
CA MET A 95 -0.82 -16.23 -26.05
C MET A 95 -0.96 -17.29 -24.95
N ASP A 96 0.09 -17.51 -24.16
CA ASP A 96 0.11 -18.42 -23.01
C ASP A 96 -0.32 -17.75 -21.68
N ASP A 97 -0.35 -16.42 -21.62
CA ASP A 97 -0.82 -15.67 -20.46
C ASP A 97 -1.63 -14.42 -20.87
N LEU A 98 -2.89 -14.69 -21.24
CA LEU A 98 -3.84 -13.65 -21.62
C LEU A 98 -4.17 -12.70 -20.48
N PHE A 99 -4.02 -13.09 -19.21
CA PHE A 99 -4.41 -12.26 -18.05
C PHE A 99 -3.26 -11.45 -17.45
N ALA A 100 -2.02 -11.67 -17.91
CA ALA A 100 -0.83 -10.93 -17.46
C ALA A 100 -1.00 -9.40 -17.44
N PRO A 101 -1.65 -8.75 -18.43
CA PRO A 101 -1.78 -7.28 -18.43
C PRO A 101 -2.56 -6.73 -17.23
N TRP A 102 -3.47 -7.52 -16.65
CA TRP A 102 -4.29 -7.09 -15.51
C TRP A 102 -3.69 -7.52 -14.16
N ARG A 103 -2.61 -8.32 -14.17
CA ARG A 103 -1.85 -8.62 -12.96
C ARG A 103 -0.82 -7.51 -12.76
N GLY A 104 -0.92 -6.82 -11.62
CA GLY A 104 0.12 -5.89 -11.21
C GLY A 104 1.49 -6.59 -11.13
N VAL A 105 2.56 -5.82 -11.32
CA VAL A 105 3.94 -6.30 -11.22
C VAL A 105 4.36 -6.28 -9.75
N THR A 106 5.01 -7.35 -9.29
CA THR A 106 5.61 -7.39 -7.96
C THR A 106 7.06 -7.83 -8.09
N THR A 107 7.96 -7.12 -7.42
CA THR A 107 9.37 -7.49 -7.30
C THR A 107 9.84 -7.38 -5.87
N GLU A 108 10.92 -8.10 -5.56
CA GLU A 108 11.60 -8.05 -4.28
C GLU A 108 13.06 -7.70 -4.51
N VAL A 109 13.60 -6.84 -3.66
CA VAL A 109 14.99 -6.38 -3.70
C VAL A 109 15.63 -6.69 -2.36
N LEU A 110 16.73 -7.44 -2.38
CA LEU A 110 17.59 -7.62 -1.22
C LEU A 110 18.36 -6.31 -1.00
N LEU A 111 18.26 -5.79 0.22
CA LEU A 111 18.89 -4.55 0.61
C LEU A 111 20.17 -4.83 1.41
N ASP A 112 21.23 -4.08 1.12
CA ASP A 112 22.38 -4.01 2.02
C ASP A 112 22.18 -2.91 3.08
N GLU A 113 23.13 -2.80 4.01
CA GLU A 113 23.08 -1.81 5.09
C GLU A 113 23.12 -0.36 4.57
N LYS A 114 23.83 -0.13 3.45
CA LYS A 114 23.93 1.21 2.85
C LYS A 114 22.57 1.62 2.28
N MET A 115 21.90 0.74 1.55
CA MET A 115 20.57 0.97 1.00
C MET A 115 19.53 1.22 2.10
N LEU A 116 19.55 0.41 3.18
CA LEU A 116 18.67 0.63 4.33
C LEU A 116 18.90 2.00 4.99
N SER A 117 20.16 2.39 5.14
CA SER A 117 20.54 3.70 5.67
C SER A 117 20.06 4.85 4.76
N GLU A 118 20.21 4.73 3.44
CA GLU A 118 19.74 5.71 2.46
C GLU A 118 18.21 5.88 2.48
N ILE A 119 17.47 4.76 2.58
CA ILE A 119 16.01 4.79 2.75
C ILE A 119 15.64 5.52 4.05
N LYS A 120 16.30 5.20 5.18
CA LYS A 120 16.03 5.85 6.47
C LYS A 120 16.36 7.34 6.44
N GLN A 121 17.50 7.73 5.85
CA GLN A 121 17.90 9.12 5.73
C GLN A 121 16.96 9.92 4.83
N SER A 122 16.54 9.37 3.69
CA SER A 122 15.61 10.02 2.78
C SER A 122 14.20 10.18 3.40
N LEU A 123 13.75 9.22 4.21
CA LEU A 123 12.52 9.31 5.00
C LEU A 123 12.58 10.50 5.99
N ILE A 124 13.68 10.61 6.75
CA ILE A 124 13.89 11.69 7.71
C ILE A 124 14.00 13.05 7.00
N ALA A 125 14.79 13.13 5.93
CA ALA A 125 14.97 14.35 5.13
C ALA A 125 13.66 14.84 4.50
N SER A 126 12.72 13.92 4.24
CA SER A 126 11.38 14.24 3.74
C SER A 126 10.41 14.71 4.84
N ALA A 127 10.86 14.83 6.09
CA ALA A 127 10.03 15.12 7.25
C ALA A 127 8.85 14.15 7.43
N ALA A 128 9.03 12.87 7.07
CA ALA A 128 7.96 11.86 7.14
C ALA A 128 7.63 11.43 8.58
N LEU A 129 8.58 11.59 9.50
CA LEU A 129 8.38 11.30 10.93
C LEU A 129 7.78 12.48 11.72
N GLN A 130 7.66 13.65 11.07
CA GLN A 130 7.01 14.83 11.65
C GLN A 130 5.48 14.68 11.63
N PRO A 131 4.73 15.51 12.39
CA PRO A 131 3.27 15.47 12.38
C PRO A 131 2.68 15.53 10.96
N ALA A 132 1.65 14.72 10.72
CA ALA A 132 0.95 14.68 9.45
C ALA A 132 0.21 16.01 9.17
N PRO A 133 0.04 16.40 7.90
CA PRO A 133 -0.78 17.55 7.51
C PRO A 133 -2.28 17.21 7.70
N GLN A 134 -2.77 17.38 8.92
CA GLN A 134 -4.17 17.08 9.28
C GLN A 134 -5.16 17.88 8.41
N GLY A 135 -6.23 17.22 7.98
CA GLY A 135 -7.24 17.78 7.09
C GLY A 135 -6.88 17.75 5.60
N LEU A 136 -5.65 17.35 5.24
CA LEU A 136 -5.27 17.22 3.82
C LEU A 136 -6.16 16.19 3.12
N ARG A 137 -6.75 16.59 2.00
CA ARG A 137 -7.65 15.78 1.17
C ARG A 137 -6.89 15.20 -0.02
N LEU A 138 -6.85 13.87 -0.12
CA LEU A 138 -6.15 13.11 -1.14
C LEU A 138 -7.18 12.42 -2.05
N TYR A 139 -7.49 13.05 -3.17
CA TYR A 139 -8.41 12.47 -4.16
C TYR A 139 -7.68 11.43 -5.01
N SER A 140 -8.39 10.36 -5.37
CA SER A 140 -7.84 9.24 -6.16
C SER A 140 -7.36 9.66 -7.55
N ASP A 141 -7.86 10.78 -8.07
CA ASP A 141 -7.48 11.40 -9.34
C ASP A 141 -6.40 12.50 -9.19
N LYS A 142 -5.67 12.50 -8.08
CA LYS A 142 -4.53 13.41 -7.85
C LYS A 142 -3.26 12.64 -7.56
N PHE A 143 -2.14 13.28 -7.80
CA PHE A 143 -0.83 12.73 -7.48
C PHE A 143 -0.52 12.93 -6.00
N TYR A 144 -0.30 11.84 -5.27
CA TYR A 144 0.11 11.92 -3.87
C TYR A 144 0.98 10.74 -3.44
N TRP A 145 1.71 10.94 -2.36
CA TRP A 145 2.31 9.87 -1.56
C TRP A 145 1.65 9.79 -0.20
N THR A 146 1.55 8.58 0.34
CA THR A 146 1.36 8.33 1.77
C THR A 146 2.53 7.51 2.29
N VAL A 147 2.82 7.69 3.57
CA VAL A 147 3.91 7.02 4.28
C VAL A 147 3.38 6.51 5.60
N ALA A 148 3.51 5.21 5.84
CA ALA A 148 3.28 4.57 7.13
C ALA A 148 4.60 3.98 7.60
N ALA A 149 5.16 4.48 8.70
CA ALA A 149 6.48 4.09 9.17
C ALA A 149 6.42 3.69 10.64
N CYS A 150 6.92 2.49 10.94
CA CYS A 150 7.29 2.10 12.29
C CYS A 150 8.78 2.37 12.48
N VAL A 151 9.13 3.26 13.40
CA VAL A 151 10.51 3.59 13.77
C VAL A 151 10.67 3.40 15.27
N ASP A 152 11.60 2.55 15.70
CA ASP A 152 11.89 2.30 17.12
C ASP A 152 10.62 2.03 17.96
N GLY A 153 9.72 1.19 17.43
CA GLY A 153 8.46 0.82 18.07
C GLY A 153 7.36 1.90 18.05
N LYS A 154 7.59 3.03 17.37
CA LYS A 154 6.63 4.14 17.24
C LYS A 154 6.10 4.24 15.82
N PHE A 155 4.78 4.30 15.69
CA PHE A 155 4.12 4.44 14.40
C PHE A 155 3.97 5.91 14.01
N HIS A 156 4.33 6.24 12.78
CA HIS A 156 4.22 7.53 12.14
C HIS A 156 3.43 7.40 10.84
N PHE A 157 2.58 8.39 10.55
CA PHE A 157 1.91 8.53 9.26
C PHE A 157 2.18 9.90 8.66
N ASN A 158 2.32 9.96 7.33
CA ASN A 158 2.40 11.22 6.63
C ASN A 158 1.88 11.14 5.19
N ALA A 159 1.66 12.29 4.57
CA ALA A 159 1.20 12.40 3.20
C ALA A 159 1.78 13.62 2.49
N TYR A 160 1.88 13.53 1.16
CA TYR A 160 2.50 14.51 0.28
C TYR A 160 1.62 14.65 -0.96
N LEU A 161 0.95 15.79 -1.12
CA LEU A 161 0.09 16.07 -2.28
C LEU A 161 0.86 16.91 -3.29
N TRP A 162 0.84 16.54 -4.57
CA TRP A 162 1.37 17.37 -5.64
C TRP A 162 0.33 18.44 -6.06
N PRO A 163 0.73 19.67 -6.43
CA PRO A 163 2.08 20.25 -6.45
C PRO A 163 2.35 21.14 -5.21
N THR A 164 2.36 20.57 -4.00
CA THR A 164 2.65 21.37 -2.79
C THR A 164 4.16 21.49 -2.54
N GLN A 165 4.57 22.51 -1.77
CA GLN A 165 5.97 22.64 -1.33
C GLN A 165 6.46 21.41 -0.54
N ARG A 166 5.54 20.73 0.19
CA ARG A 166 5.87 19.48 0.91
C ARG A 166 6.26 18.38 -0.08
N TRP A 167 5.58 18.29 -1.22
CA TRP A 167 5.92 17.36 -2.29
C TRP A 167 7.32 17.66 -2.84
N GLU A 168 7.61 18.90 -3.19
CA GLU A 168 8.89 19.31 -3.80
C GLU A 168 10.10 19.04 -2.90
N LYS A 169 9.91 19.11 -1.57
CA LYS A 169 10.96 18.86 -0.58
C LYS A 169 11.18 17.40 -0.26
N MET A 170 10.31 16.48 -0.71
CA MET A 170 10.47 15.06 -0.43
C MET A 170 11.74 14.52 -1.13
N LYS A 171 12.35 13.49 -0.53
CA LYS A 171 13.60 12.86 -0.97
C LYS A 171 13.50 11.34 -1.11
N PHE A 172 12.57 10.71 -0.40
CA PHE A 172 12.41 9.24 -0.47
C PHE A 172 12.00 8.76 -1.87
N ASN A 173 11.31 9.58 -2.67
CA ASN A 173 10.87 9.19 -4.01
C ASN A 173 12.05 8.86 -4.92
N GLU A 174 13.08 9.70 -4.95
CA GLU A 174 14.29 9.51 -5.76
C GLU A 174 15.03 8.24 -5.32
N THR A 175 15.12 8.01 -4.01
CA THR A 175 15.76 6.81 -3.42
C THR A 175 14.99 5.54 -3.75
N LEU A 176 13.65 5.56 -3.66
CA LEU A 176 12.83 4.39 -3.97
C LEU A 176 12.83 4.09 -5.47
N PHE A 177 12.76 5.11 -6.33
CA PHE A 177 12.80 4.92 -7.78
C PHE A 177 14.15 4.39 -8.27
N SER A 178 15.27 4.73 -7.63
CA SER A 178 16.58 4.17 -8.01
C SER A 178 16.75 2.70 -7.62
N LEU A 179 16.01 2.22 -6.62
CA LEU A 179 15.96 0.82 -6.19
C LEU A 179 14.90 0.00 -6.95
N ASP A 180 14.03 0.67 -7.71
CA ASP A 180 12.93 0.04 -8.40
C ASP A 180 13.38 -0.73 -9.65
N ASN A 181 13.29 -2.05 -9.59
CA ASN A 181 13.67 -2.96 -10.67
C ASN A 181 12.46 -3.61 -11.38
N THR A 182 11.25 -3.06 -11.20
CA THR A 182 10.02 -3.62 -11.79
C THR A 182 9.99 -3.55 -13.31
N GLY A 183 10.80 -2.66 -13.90
CA GLY A 183 10.78 -2.38 -15.34
C GLY A 183 9.52 -1.64 -15.82
N VAL A 184 8.64 -1.22 -14.90
CA VAL A 184 7.46 -0.41 -15.20
C VAL A 184 7.81 1.05 -15.00
N GLU A 185 7.62 1.88 -16.02
CA GLU A 185 7.86 3.32 -15.94
C GLU A 185 6.96 3.96 -14.87
N VAL A 186 7.53 4.89 -14.10
CA VAL A 186 6.77 5.67 -13.12
C VAL A 186 5.89 6.65 -13.89
N TYR A 187 4.58 6.63 -13.67
CA TYR A 187 3.66 7.59 -14.27
C TYR A 187 3.86 8.97 -13.61
N PRO A 188 4.48 9.96 -14.27
CA PRO A 188 4.96 11.16 -13.58
C PRO A 188 3.83 12.14 -13.25
N PRO A 189 3.96 12.96 -12.18
CA PRO A 189 3.04 14.05 -11.90
C PRO A 189 2.94 15.03 -13.07
N LYS A 190 1.72 15.30 -13.51
CA LYS A 190 1.42 16.26 -14.57
C LYS A 190 0.03 16.84 -14.38
N ASN A 191 -0.21 18.01 -14.96
CA ASN A 191 -1.57 18.55 -15.04
C ASN A 191 -2.40 17.67 -15.96
N LEU A 192 -3.56 17.23 -15.49
CA LEU A 192 -4.49 16.36 -16.22
C LEU A 192 -5.89 16.98 -16.20
N SER A 193 -6.56 16.95 -17.35
CA SER A 193 -7.99 17.24 -17.45
C SER A 193 -8.82 16.04 -17.00
N SER A 194 -10.12 16.24 -16.75
CA SER A 194 -11.04 15.13 -16.45
C SER A 194 -11.09 14.08 -17.57
N VAL A 195 -10.97 14.52 -18.83
CA VAL A 195 -10.94 13.62 -20.00
C VAL A 195 -9.68 12.76 -19.98
N ASP A 196 -8.53 13.30 -19.57
CA ASP A 196 -7.28 12.52 -19.46
C ASP A 196 -7.36 11.42 -18.40
N ILE A 197 -8.18 11.62 -17.35
CA ILE A 197 -8.30 10.69 -16.22
C ILE A 197 -9.40 9.67 -16.48
N TRP A 198 -10.57 10.12 -16.94
CA TRP A 198 -11.80 9.34 -16.99
C TRP A 198 -12.28 9.04 -18.41
N GLY A 199 -11.64 9.57 -19.45
CA GLY A 199 -12.11 9.43 -20.83
C GLY A 199 -13.48 10.08 -21.04
N SER A 200 -14.37 9.40 -21.77
CA SER A 200 -15.75 9.85 -22.01
C SER A 200 -16.72 9.53 -20.87
N TYR A 201 -16.25 8.96 -19.76
CA TYR A 201 -17.10 8.64 -18.61
C TYR A 201 -17.40 9.91 -17.82
N THR A 202 -18.62 10.43 -17.93
CA THR A 202 -19.06 11.68 -17.30
C THR A 202 -19.35 11.55 -15.80
N ASP A 203 -19.56 10.33 -15.32
CA ASP A 203 -20.11 10.08 -13.97
C ASP A 203 -19.08 9.47 -12.99
N ALA A 204 -17.82 9.31 -13.41
CA ALA A 204 -16.79 8.74 -12.55
C ALA A 204 -16.40 9.73 -11.43
N LYS A 205 -16.69 9.38 -10.17
CA LYS A 205 -16.31 10.18 -9.00
C LYS A 205 -15.02 9.63 -8.39
N PRO A 206 -13.98 10.47 -8.18
CA PRO A 206 -12.82 10.04 -7.43
C PRO A 206 -13.23 9.74 -5.98
N PHE A 207 -12.66 8.67 -5.40
CA PHE A 207 -12.72 8.54 -3.96
C PHE A 207 -11.75 9.54 -3.32
N LEU A 208 -12.01 9.89 -2.08
CA LEU A 208 -11.25 10.83 -1.29
C LEU A 208 -10.76 10.13 -0.03
N LEU A 209 -9.51 10.39 0.34
CA LEU A 209 -8.94 10.07 1.65
C LEU A 209 -8.65 11.37 2.41
N GLN A 210 -8.96 11.42 3.69
CA GLN A 210 -8.60 12.56 4.55
C GLN A 210 -7.53 12.18 5.55
N VAL A 211 -6.44 12.96 5.58
CA VAL A 211 -5.33 12.80 6.53
C VAL A 211 -5.76 13.32 7.90
N GLY A 212 -5.57 12.50 8.93
CA GLY A 212 -5.69 12.85 10.34
C GLY A 212 -4.35 12.84 11.05
N ARG A 213 -4.38 12.87 12.39
CA ARG A 213 -3.18 13.03 13.23
C ARG A 213 -2.14 11.93 13.04
N ASN A 214 -2.58 10.69 12.88
CA ASN A 214 -1.68 9.54 12.79
C ASN A 214 -2.16 8.50 11.77
N GLY A 215 -2.81 8.92 10.69
CA GLY A 215 -3.45 8.01 9.73
C GLY A 215 -4.52 8.73 8.94
N LEU A 216 -5.33 7.99 8.22
CA LEU A 216 -6.53 8.43 7.53
C LEU A 216 -7.72 8.42 8.48
N VAL A 217 -8.60 9.43 8.39
CA VAL A 217 -9.75 9.62 9.30
C VAL A 217 -11.10 9.66 8.59
N GLY A 218 -11.10 9.61 7.25
CA GLY A 218 -12.33 9.61 6.46
C GLY A 218 -12.04 9.12 5.05
N PHE A 219 -13.00 8.41 4.48
CA PHE A 219 -13.03 8.01 3.09
C PHE A 219 -14.41 8.37 2.53
N ASP A 220 -14.45 9.16 1.46
CA ASP A 220 -15.69 9.46 0.72
C ASP A 220 -15.53 8.86 -0.68
N GLY A 221 -16.47 8.04 -1.13
CA GLY A 221 -16.37 7.38 -2.43
C GLY A 221 -17.48 6.37 -2.64
N GLU A 222 -18.67 6.88 -2.96
CA GLU A 222 -19.81 6.10 -3.46
C GLU A 222 -19.48 5.50 -4.84
#